data_AF-A0A964YR79-F1
#
_entry.id   AF-A0A964YR79-F1
#
_cell.length_a   1.000
_cell.length_b   1.000
_cell.length_c   1.000
_cell.angle_alpha   90.00
_cell.angle_beta   90.00
_cell.angle_gamma   90.00
#
_symmetry.space_group_name_H-M   'P 1'
#
loop_
_entity.id
_entity.type
_entity.pdbx_description
1 polymer ?
#
loop_
_entity_poly.entity_id
_entity_poly.type
_entity_poly.pdbx_seq_one_letter_code
_entity_poly.pdbx_strand_id
1 'polypeptide(L)'
;MKKSLFLVALLMVLRVPAQSINGLYGIDTLAYGSAQDYVNDAVFNNNHDLFVAGFLKRSPLGGGTVAEIGTLSRYDQSGNLVYSKSTNYEEINSIARTPEGNLLLSGRGTGLLCNGVCKADFWVAEATEDGQFLWGRSFGNLINDGNDIAYAGGIMSNGDRLCVGYYYHTTYNLKTFIVRLNAQGDTVWTKSYGSNSGQQCVYSLYISPNDEIYLGGTTTTSGGLLLMKLNSNGTLAWAKTYVAPAGKILKILQKSDQTLLLCGQAIFNNDYAVTLTNVDLNGTLLWSKDYKVENTDNEQFFEDAFITANDELYLTGYYYDEVNYITPGNKPFFMKTDASGNVLWSKRYTDYYGEGRVIKEHPNGGILWGGIHMQNAFTPYWPKQPEIWWSHMNNSGSNPCFTSCNMLQTNTLTSVSNKFFTRFTGYVTDNPIPSATNFLTLKTPKCNAPLNLEESEPFEFKILPNPNSGKFQLQLSSPYNAVIRLFNALGELQSFTYEPNTSYDLDLLPGIYFLQLLGTDRIEKFIVQ
;
A
#
# COMPACT_ATOMS: atom_id res chain seq x y z
N MET A 1 57.93 12.02 -18.58
CA MET A 1 56.78 12.91 -18.90
C MET A 1 55.71 12.12 -19.66
N LYS A 2 54.72 11.57 -18.95
CA LYS A 2 53.40 11.22 -19.48
C LYS A 2 52.43 11.39 -18.31
N LYS A 3 51.68 12.49 -18.29
CA LYS A 3 50.60 12.73 -17.33
C LYS A 3 49.36 12.04 -17.87
N SER A 4 48.89 11.02 -17.18
CA SER A 4 47.57 10.42 -17.35
C SER A 4 46.53 11.39 -16.76
N LEU A 5 45.67 11.91 -17.64
CA LEU A 5 44.49 12.68 -17.27
C LEU A 5 43.39 11.67 -16.89
N PHE A 6 43.13 11.50 -15.59
CA PHE A 6 41.91 10.82 -15.14
C PHE A 6 40.75 11.82 -15.25
N LEU A 7 39.86 11.56 -16.21
CA LEU A 7 38.59 12.25 -16.34
C LEU A 7 37.70 11.77 -15.19
N VAL A 8 37.62 12.54 -14.10
CA VAL A 8 36.59 12.34 -13.07
C VAL A 8 35.27 12.76 -13.69
N ALA A 9 34.44 11.79 -14.05
CA ALA A 9 33.04 12.02 -14.37
C ALA A 9 32.36 12.54 -13.11
N LEU A 10 32.20 13.86 -13.03
CA LEU A 10 31.37 14.52 -12.05
C LEU A 10 29.91 14.16 -12.37
N LEU A 11 29.41 13.06 -11.81
CA LEU A 11 27.98 12.80 -11.75
C LEU A 11 27.37 13.89 -10.86
N MET A 12 26.94 15.00 -11.47
CA MET A 12 25.94 15.87 -10.87
C MET A 12 24.63 15.08 -10.80
N VAL A 13 24.44 14.37 -9.69
CA VAL A 13 23.10 13.92 -9.29
C VAL A 13 22.36 15.18 -8.87
N LEU A 14 21.54 15.72 -9.78
CA LEU A 14 20.50 16.69 -9.43
C LEU A 14 19.58 16.02 -8.40
N ARG A 15 19.81 16.27 -7.11
CA ARG A 15 18.90 15.88 -6.04
C ARG A 15 17.66 16.78 -6.13
N VAL A 16 16.52 16.18 -6.42
CA VAL A 16 15.21 16.82 -6.23
C VAL A 16 15.01 17.05 -4.73
N PRO A 17 14.74 18.27 -4.25
CA PRO A 17 14.38 18.48 -2.86
C PRO A 17 12.94 17.98 -2.68
N ALA A 18 12.75 16.79 -2.12
CA ALA A 18 11.43 16.22 -1.88
C ALA A 18 11.26 15.86 -0.40
N GLN A 19 10.63 16.75 0.37
CA GLN A 19 9.87 16.43 1.57
C GLN A 19 8.87 17.58 1.80
N SER A 20 7.76 17.55 1.09
CA SER A 20 6.58 18.29 1.53
C SER A 20 5.39 17.33 1.48
N ILE A 21 4.63 17.27 2.59
CA ILE A 21 3.32 16.64 2.56
C ILE A 21 2.40 17.63 1.85
N ASN A 22 1.97 17.26 0.64
CA ASN A 22 1.07 18.06 -0.17
C ASN A 22 -0.34 17.54 0.06
N GLY A 23 -1.22 18.39 0.61
CA GLY A 23 -2.65 18.16 0.66
C GLY A 23 -3.34 18.79 -0.54
N LEU A 24 -4.43 18.19 -0.99
CA LEU A 24 -5.31 18.74 -2.00
C LEU A 24 -6.70 19.03 -1.46
N TYR A 25 -7.28 20.10 -1.98
CA TYR A 25 -8.68 20.48 -1.76
C TYR A 25 -9.42 20.52 -3.08
N GLY A 26 -10.56 19.84 -3.20
CA GLY A 26 -11.58 20.33 -4.12
C GLY A 26 -12.08 21.71 -3.65
N ILE A 27 -12.16 22.71 -4.52
CA ILE A 27 -12.84 23.96 -4.15
C ILE A 27 -14.33 23.66 -4.07
N ASP A 28 -14.80 23.45 -2.85
CA ASP A 28 -16.17 23.78 -2.48
C ASP A 28 -16.25 24.15 -0.99
N THR A 29 -15.66 25.28 -0.65
CA THR A 29 -15.75 25.88 0.69
C THR A 29 -17.01 26.73 0.88
N LEU A 30 -17.97 26.71 -0.07
CA LEU A 30 -19.12 27.62 -0.05
C LEU A 30 -20.50 26.95 0.00
N ALA A 31 -20.61 25.62 -0.15
CA ALA A 31 -21.88 24.94 0.01
C ALA A 31 -21.98 24.29 1.39
N TYR A 32 -23.06 24.60 2.11
CA TYR A 32 -23.38 24.20 3.48
C TYR A 32 -23.57 22.66 3.70
N GLY A 33 -22.86 21.75 3.01
CA GLY A 33 -23.02 20.27 3.10
C GLY A 33 -21.73 19.49 3.44
N SER A 34 -21.86 18.18 3.71
CA SER A 34 -20.69 17.28 3.88
C SER A 34 -20.18 16.79 2.53
N ALA A 35 -18.92 17.06 2.21
CA ALA A 35 -18.15 16.42 1.15
C ALA A 35 -16.92 15.72 1.74
N GLN A 36 -16.55 14.61 1.12
CA GLN A 36 -15.45 13.77 1.57
C GLN A 36 -14.61 13.33 0.37
N ASP A 37 -13.32 13.61 0.39
CA ASP A 37 -12.41 13.30 -0.71
C ASP A 37 -11.61 12.03 -0.40
N TYR A 38 -11.70 11.03 -1.27
CA TYR A 38 -11.04 9.73 -1.12
C TYR A 38 -10.00 9.52 -2.22
N VAL A 39 -8.90 8.88 -1.85
CA VAL A 39 -7.91 8.32 -2.77
C VAL A 39 -7.87 6.81 -2.59
N ASN A 40 -7.98 6.09 -3.71
CA ASN A 40 -8.06 4.63 -3.70
C ASN A 40 -6.85 3.98 -4.36
N ASP A 41 -6.31 4.57 -5.43
CA ASP A 41 -5.16 4.00 -6.13
C ASP A 41 -4.40 5.07 -6.93
N ALA A 42 -3.16 4.77 -7.30
CA ALA A 42 -2.33 5.66 -8.09
C ALA A 42 -1.33 4.92 -8.98
N VAL A 43 -0.97 5.50 -10.11
CA VAL A 43 0.00 4.93 -11.05
C VAL A 43 0.86 6.02 -11.68
N PHE A 44 2.12 5.69 -11.99
CA PHE A 44 3.01 6.58 -12.74
C PHE A 44 2.97 6.28 -14.24
N ASN A 45 3.14 7.29 -15.08
CA ASN A 45 3.49 7.07 -16.49
C ASN A 45 5.00 6.99 -16.72
N ASN A 46 5.39 6.77 -17.98
CA ASN A 46 6.80 6.73 -18.40
C ASN A 46 7.52 8.07 -18.20
N ASN A 47 6.78 9.17 -18.15
CA ASN A 47 7.31 10.50 -17.83
C ASN A 47 7.29 10.77 -16.33
N HIS A 48 7.08 9.76 -15.48
CA HIS A 48 7.02 9.87 -14.02
C HIS A 48 5.98 10.87 -13.50
N ASP A 49 4.99 11.24 -14.31
CA ASP A 49 3.78 11.92 -13.85
C ASP A 49 2.94 10.93 -13.07
N LEU A 50 2.31 11.42 -12.00
CA LEU A 50 1.45 10.63 -11.13
C LEU A 50 -0.02 10.80 -11.52
N PHE A 51 -0.72 9.69 -11.72
CA PHE A 51 -2.17 9.64 -11.87
C PHE A 51 -2.79 9.10 -10.59
N VAL A 52 -3.78 9.80 -10.07
CA VAL A 52 -4.46 9.45 -8.81
C VAL A 52 -5.94 9.26 -9.09
N ALA A 53 -6.46 8.12 -8.64
CA ALA A 53 -7.86 7.74 -8.75
C ALA A 53 -8.53 7.67 -7.38
N GLY A 54 -9.80 8.07 -7.34
CA GLY A 54 -10.60 8.02 -6.12
C GLY A 54 -12.02 8.51 -6.36
N PHE A 55 -12.62 9.14 -5.36
CA PHE A 55 -13.96 9.72 -5.47
C PHE A 55 -14.21 10.82 -4.44
N LEU A 56 -15.20 11.66 -4.73
CA LEU A 56 -15.77 12.63 -3.80
C LEU A 56 -17.14 12.10 -3.36
N LYS A 57 -17.40 12.03 -2.08
CA LYS A 57 -18.71 11.68 -1.54
C LYS A 57 -19.40 12.93 -1.05
N ARG A 58 -20.55 13.28 -1.62
CA ARG A 58 -21.27 14.53 -1.35
C ARG A 58 -22.68 14.27 -0.86
N SER A 59 -23.07 14.90 0.25
CA SER A 59 -24.44 14.81 0.78
C SER A 59 -25.18 16.14 0.60
N PRO A 60 -26.33 16.16 -0.11
CA PRO A 60 -27.19 17.33 -0.19
C PRO A 60 -27.71 17.74 1.19
N LEU A 61 -27.82 19.04 1.44
CA LEU A 61 -28.53 19.58 2.60
C LEU A 61 -30.00 19.11 2.62
N GLY A 62 -30.43 18.55 3.75
CA GLY A 62 -31.84 18.14 3.94
C GLY A 62 -32.15 16.65 3.72
N GLY A 63 -31.14 15.78 3.61
CA GLY A 63 -31.33 14.33 3.59
C GLY A 63 -31.56 13.71 2.20
N GLY A 64 -30.91 14.25 1.17
CA GLY A 64 -30.95 13.71 -0.20
C GLY A 64 -29.93 12.59 -0.46
N THR A 65 -30.02 11.97 -1.65
CA THR A 65 -29.11 10.90 -2.11
C THR A 65 -27.65 11.38 -2.09
N VAL A 66 -26.78 10.60 -1.45
CA VAL A 66 -25.33 10.82 -1.48
C VAL A 66 -24.84 10.60 -2.91
N ALA A 67 -24.20 11.61 -3.51
CA ALA A 67 -23.55 11.48 -4.79
C ALA A 67 -22.08 11.11 -4.57
N GLU A 68 -21.67 9.94 -5.07
CA GLU A 68 -20.27 9.55 -5.19
C GLU A 68 -19.78 9.94 -6.58
N ILE A 69 -18.67 10.67 -6.66
CA ILE A 69 -18.20 11.32 -7.89
C ILE A 69 -16.76 10.90 -8.11
N GLY A 70 -16.50 10.05 -9.09
CA GLY A 70 -15.19 9.48 -9.35
C GLY A 70 -14.21 10.57 -9.74
N THR A 71 -12.97 10.49 -9.27
CA THR A 71 -11.94 11.49 -9.56
C THR A 71 -10.73 10.87 -10.23
N LEU A 72 -10.26 11.54 -11.29
CA LEU A 72 -9.00 11.26 -11.95
C LEU A 72 -8.17 12.54 -11.98
N SER A 73 -7.03 12.53 -11.33
CA SER A 73 -6.13 13.67 -11.29
C SER A 73 -4.73 13.31 -11.78
N ARG A 74 -4.06 14.24 -12.44
CA ARG A 74 -2.67 14.09 -12.91
C ARG A 74 -1.77 15.13 -12.25
N TYR A 75 -0.59 14.70 -11.85
CA TYR A 75 0.47 15.53 -11.28
C TYR A 75 1.74 15.38 -12.07
N ASP A 76 2.44 16.48 -12.27
CA ASP A 76 3.79 16.44 -12.83
C ASP A 76 4.79 15.86 -11.82
N GLN A 77 6.02 15.61 -12.27
CA GLN A 77 7.13 15.12 -11.44
C GLN A 77 7.48 16.03 -10.24
N SER A 78 7.06 17.29 -10.26
CA SER A 78 7.26 18.26 -9.17
C SER A 78 6.10 18.24 -8.17
N GLY A 79 5.10 17.37 -8.38
CA GLY A 79 3.90 17.27 -7.56
C GLY A 79 2.96 18.46 -7.74
N ASN A 80 2.99 19.14 -8.89
CA ASN A 80 2.00 20.15 -9.23
C ASN A 80 0.82 19.50 -9.95
N LEU A 81 -0.39 19.95 -9.63
CA LEU A 81 -1.59 19.52 -10.32
C LEU A 81 -1.56 19.99 -11.77
N VAL A 82 -1.68 19.05 -12.71
CA VAL A 82 -1.85 19.33 -14.14
C VAL A 82 -3.34 19.47 -14.48
N TYR A 83 -4.14 18.48 -14.08
CA TYR A 83 -5.60 18.52 -14.19
C TYR A 83 -6.27 17.66 -13.11
N SER A 84 -7.54 17.95 -12.84
CA SER A 84 -8.44 17.07 -12.10
C SER A 84 -9.79 16.99 -12.78
N LYS A 85 -10.28 15.76 -12.96
CA LYS A 85 -11.53 15.45 -13.66
C LYS A 85 -12.44 14.62 -12.76
N SER A 86 -13.73 14.94 -12.79
CA SER A 86 -14.78 14.23 -12.09
C SER A 86 -15.69 13.51 -13.07
N THR A 87 -16.06 12.25 -12.77
CA THR A 87 -17.12 11.50 -13.45
C THR A 87 -18.47 11.76 -12.77
N ASN A 88 -19.57 11.17 -13.22
CA ASN A 88 -20.91 11.38 -12.66
C ASN A 88 -21.47 10.11 -12.01
N TYR A 89 -21.58 10.08 -10.68
CA TYR A 89 -22.18 8.95 -9.93
C TYR A 89 -21.37 7.64 -9.99
N GLU A 90 -20.03 7.74 -10.02
CA GLU A 90 -19.12 6.60 -9.93
C GLU A 90 -18.10 6.74 -8.79
N GLU A 91 -17.52 5.63 -8.36
CA GLU A 91 -16.28 5.57 -7.59
C GLU A 91 -15.21 4.93 -8.45
N ILE A 92 -13.98 5.45 -8.42
CA ILE A 92 -12.83 4.79 -9.06
C ILE A 92 -11.99 4.14 -7.98
N ASN A 93 -11.95 2.81 -7.96
CA ASN A 93 -11.26 2.01 -6.95
C ASN A 93 -9.84 1.61 -7.39
N SER A 94 -9.61 1.41 -8.68
CA SER A 94 -8.30 1.01 -9.20
C SER A 94 -7.99 1.71 -10.51
N ILE A 95 -6.69 2.00 -10.69
CA ILE A 95 -6.12 2.56 -11.91
C ILE A 95 -4.93 1.73 -12.37
N ALA A 96 -4.94 1.32 -13.63
CA ALA A 96 -3.85 0.57 -14.25
C ALA A 96 -3.46 1.22 -15.57
N ARG A 97 -2.16 1.23 -15.87
CA ARG A 97 -1.67 1.79 -17.13
C ARG A 97 -1.64 0.72 -18.22
N THR A 98 -2.13 1.08 -19.40
CA THR A 98 -2.19 0.22 -20.58
C THR A 98 -0.89 0.28 -21.39
N PRO A 99 -0.58 -0.72 -22.23
CA PRO A 99 0.56 -0.69 -23.16
C PRO A 99 0.52 0.49 -24.12
N GLU A 100 -0.68 0.96 -24.49
CA GLU A 100 -0.89 2.12 -25.35
C GLU A 100 -0.64 3.46 -24.63
N GLY A 101 -0.42 3.43 -23.31
CA GLY A 101 -0.24 4.62 -22.48
C GLY A 101 -1.53 5.15 -21.85
N ASN A 102 -2.70 4.64 -22.23
CA ASN A 102 -3.98 4.98 -21.58
C ASN A 102 -4.08 4.42 -20.14
N LEU A 103 -5.15 4.80 -19.45
CA LEU A 103 -5.47 4.46 -18.08
C LEU A 103 -6.75 3.62 -18.05
N LEU A 104 -6.65 2.37 -17.62
CA LEU A 104 -7.77 1.53 -17.26
C LEU A 104 -8.25 1.91 -15.86
N LEU A 105 -9.52 2.22 -15.74
CA LEU A 105 -10.19 2.61 -14.50
C LEU A 105 -11.24 1.56 -14.17
N SER A 106 -11.32 1.15 -12.91
CA SER A 106 -12.38 0.26 -12.46
C SER A 106 -12.91 0.66 -11.09
N GLY A 107 -14.21 0.45 -10.87
CA GLY A 107 -14.88 0.79 -9.63
C GLY A 107 -16.36 0.43 -9.65
N ARG A 108 -17.20 1.33 -9.15
CA ARG A 108 -18.66 1.18 -9.18
C ARG A 108 -19.31 2.40 -9.80
N GLY A 109 -20.43 2.25 -10.49
CA GLY A 109 -21.11 3.39 -11.09
C GLY A 109 -22.60 3.16 -11.24
N THR A 110 -23.42 4.18 -11.04
CA THR A 110 -24.87 4.02 -11.26
C THR A 110 -25.13 3.95 -12.77
N GLY A 111 -25.52 2.79 -13.29
CA GLY A 111 -26.10 2.72 -14.63
C GLY A 111 -27.21 3.77 -14.77
N LEU A 112 -27.24 4.50 -15.89
CA LEU A 112 -27.99 5.75 -16.14
C LEU A 112 -29.54 5.68 -16.00
N LEU A 113 -30.11 4.63 -15.40
CA LEU A 113 -31.54 4.42 -15.21
C LEU A 113 -31.93 4.54 -13.73
N CYS A 114 -31.86 5.75 -13.19
CA CYS A 114 -32.29 6.04 -11.82
C CYS A 114 -33.77 6.50 -11.77
N ASN A 115 -34.70 5.60 -11.41
CA ASN A 115 -36.06 5.95 -10.97
C ASN A 115 -36.17 5.90 -9.42
N GLY A 116 -35.27 6.61 -8.73
CA GLY A 116 -35.41 6.90 -7.28
C GLY A 116 -34.73 5.93 -6.30
N VAL A 117 -34.14 4.80 -6.74
CA VAL A 117 -33.25 3.96 -5.93
C VAL A 117 -32.09 3.48 -6.82
N CYS A 118 -30.96 4.20 -6.82
CA CYS A 118 -29.82 3.84 -7.66
C CYS A 118 -28.97 2.76 -6.95
N LYS A 119 -28.77 1.64 -7.63
CA LYS A 119 -27.79 0.60 -7.27
C LYS A 119 -26.54 0.80 -8.10
N ALA A 120 -25.38 0.51 -7.52
CA ALA A 120 -24.13 0.65 -8.24
C ALA A 120 -23.85 -0.62 -9.06
N ASP A 121 -23.45 -0.43 -10.31
CA ASP A 121 -23.01 -1.49 -11.21
C ASP A 121 -21.47 -1.58 -11.20
N PHE A 122 -20.94 -2.75 -11.57
CA PHE A 122 -19.51 -2.96 -11.77
C PHE A 122 -19.04 -2.11 -12.95
N TRP A 123 -18.26 -1.06 -12.68
CA TRP A 123 -17.92 -0.07 -13.69
C TRP A 123 -16.46 -0.18 -14.13
N VAL A 124 -16.25 -0.08 -15.45
CA VAL A 124 -14.93 -0.13 -16.09
C VAL A 124 -14.86 0.94 -17.17
N ALA A 125 -13.77 1.67 -17.24
CA ALA A 125 -13.54 2.66 -18.28
C ALA A 125 -12.08 2.74 -18.70
N GLU A 126 -11.83 3.34 -19.85
CA GLU A 126 -10.48 3.70 -20.28
C GLU A 126 -10.41 5.18 -20.61
N ALA A 127 -9.34 5.84 -20.17
CA ALA A 127 -9.08 7.24 -20.41
C ALA A 127 -7.65 7.46 -20.91
N THR A 128 -7.43 8.51 -21.69
CA THR A 128 -6.07 8.93 -22.10
C THR A 128 -5.29 9.53 -20.92
N GLU A 129 -3.96 9.70 -21.06
CA GLU A 129 -3.13 10.43 -20.07
C GLU A 129 -3.48 11.92 -19.94
N ASP A 130 -4.30 12.47 -20.83
CA ASP A 130 -4.87 13.82 -20.71
C ASP A 130 -6.26 13.78 -20.05
N GLY A 131 -6.69 12.60 -19.60
CA GLY A 131 -7.94 12.33 -18.90
C GLY A 131 -9.19 12.37 -19.78
N GLN A 132 -9.05 12.18 -21.10
CA GLN A 132 -10.22 12.04 -21.98
C GLN A 132 -10.70 10.59 -21.94
N PHE A 133 -11.97 10.36 -21.60
CA PHE A 133 -12.55 9.02 -21.61
C PHE A 133 -12.77 8.53 -23.04
N LEU A 134 -12.21 7.37 -23.35
CA LEU A 134 -12.32 6.70 -24.64
C LEU A 134 -13.59 5.86 -24.71
N TRP A 135 -13.86 5.12 -23.63
CA TRP A 135 -15.07 4.32 -23.45
C TRP A 135 -15.32 4.05 -21.97
N GLY A 136 -16.54 3.65 -21.63
CA GLY A 136 -16.88 3.05 -20.35
C GLY A 136 -17.97 2.01 -20.52
N ARG A 137 -18.06 1.10 -19.55
CA ARG A 137 -18.97 -0.04 -19.48
C ARG A 137 -19.39 -0.24 -18.04
N SER A 138 -20.66 -0.57 -17.82
CA SER A 138 -21.19 -0.98 -16.53
C SER A 138 -21.76 -2.37 -16.66
N PHE A 139 -21.42 -3.26 -15.75
CA PHE A 139 -21.87 -4.64 -15.72
C PHE A 139 -22.66 -4.87 -14.43
N GLY A 140 -23.91 -5.31 -14.57
CA GLY A 140 -24.78 -5.63 -13.45
C GLY A 140 -26.08 -6.25 -13.94
N ASN A 141 -27.04 -6.52 -13.06
CA ASN A 141 -28.34 -7.03 -13.49
C ASN A 141 -29.45 -5.99 -13.33
N LEU A 142 -30.54 -6.18 -14.06
CA LEU A 142 -31.59 -5.16 -14.19
C LEU A 142 -32.60 -5.17 -13.02
N ILE A 143 -32.48 -6.06 -12.02
CA ILE A 143 -33.55 -6.30 -11.05
C ILE A 143 -33.01 -6.46 -9.63
N ASN A 144 -33.16 -5.40 -8.83
CA ASN A 144 -33.13 -5.45 -7.37
C ASN A 144 -31.93 -6.19 -6.76
N ASP A 145 -30.72 -5.92 -7.24
CA ASP A 145 -29.52 -6.73 -7.05
C ASP A 145 -28.37 -6.06 -6.29
N GLY A 146 -28.61 -5.50 -5.10
CA GLY A 146 -27.50 -4.93 -4.30
C GLY A 146 -26.58 -3.94 -5.06
N ASN A 147 -25.30 -3.89 -4.70
CA ASN A 147 -24.27 -3.14 -5.43
C ASN A 147 -23.27 -4.12 -6.03
N ASP A 148 -22.89 -3.90 -7.28
CA ASP A 148 -21.81 -4.57 -7.97
C ASP A 148 -20.60 -3.64 -8.04
N ILE A 149 -19.41 -4.17 -7.74
CA ILE A 149 -18.21 -3.33 -7.54
C ILE A 149 -17.00 -4.01 -8.15
N ALA A 150 -16.27 -3.28 -8.98
CA ALA A 150 -14.90 -3.62 -9.36
C ALA A 150 -13.91 -3.03 -8.35
N TYR A 151 -12.93 -3.83 -7.94
CA TYR A 151 -11.89 -3.41 -6.99
C TYR A 151 -10.51 -3.34 -7.60
N ALA A 152 -10.24 -4.13 -8.64
CA ALA A 152 -8.93 -4.17 -9.27
C ALA A 152 -9.04 -4.38 -10.78
N GLY A 153 -8.17 -3.70 -11.52
CA GLY A 153 -8.00 -3.84 -12.97
C GLY A 153 -6.55 -4.15 -13.33
N GLY A 154 -6.34 -4.90 -14.42
CA GLY A 154 -5.03 -5.23 -14.94
C GLY A 154 -5.05 -5.53 -16.43
N ILE A 155 -3.87 -5.63 -17.04
CA ILE A 155 -3.70 -5.88 -18.47
C ILE A 155 -3.06 -7.25 -18.68
N MET A 156 -3.65 -8.04 -19.58
CA MET A 156 -3.13 -9.33 -20.01
C MET A 156 -2.05 -9.15 -21.08
N SER A 157 -1.23 -10.18 -21.31
CA SER A 157 -0.11 -10.12 -22.26
C SER A 157 -0.53 -9.80 -23.70
N ASN A 158 -1.78 -10.11 -24.06
CA ASN A 158 -2.35 -9.83 -25.37
C ASN A 158 -3.01 -8.42 -25.48
N GLY A 159 -2.91 -7.60 -24.43
CA GLY A 159 -3.51 -6.27 -24.37
C GLY A 159 -4.95 -6.23 -23.86
N ASP A 160 -5.56 -7.39 -23.56
CA ASP A 160 -6.92 -7.44 -22.98
C ASP A 160 -6.95 -6.91 -21.55
N ARG A 161 -8.11 -6.42 -21.15
CA ARG A 161 -8.32 -5.73 -19.88
C ARG A 161 -9.09 -6.69 -19.01
N LEU A 162 -8.60 -6.91 -17.80
CA LEU A 162 -9.22 -7.80 -16.84
C LEU A 162 -9.56 -7.01 -15.58
N CYS A 163 -10.84 -6.94 -15.25
CA CYS A 163 -11.33 -6.28 -14.04
C CYS A 163 -12.02 -7.31 -13.15
N VAL A 164 -11.82 -7.18 -11.84
CA VAL A 164 -12.34 -8.13 -10.86
C VAL A 164 -12.97 -7.43 -9.68
N GLY A 165 -13.89 -8.14 -9.03
CA GLY A 165 -14.60 -7.65 -7.87
C GLY A 165 -15.71 -8.61 -7.50
N TYR A 166 -16.86 -8.08 -7.14
CA TYR A 166 -18.03 -8.90 -6.89
C TYR A 166 -19.27 -8.34 -7.56
N TYR A 167 -20.24 -9.23 -7.73
CA TYR A 167 -21.60 -8.85 -8.07
C TYR A 167 -22.58 -9.55 -7.13
N TYR A 168 -23.78 -9.00 -7.05
CA TYR A 168 -24.88 -9.50 -6.27
C TYR A 168 -25.69 -10.51 -7.07
N HIS A 169 -25.65 -11.77 -6.63
CA HIS A 169 -26.43 -12.81 -7.27
C HIS A 169 -27.88 -12.82 -6.74
N THR A 170 -28.82 -13.26 -7.58
CA THR A 170 -30.29 -13.30 -7.33
C THR A 170 -30.72 -14.09 -6.08
N THR A 171 -29.82 -14.82 -5.44
CA THR A 171 -30.01 -15.52 -4.15
C THR A 171 -29.45 -14.76 -2.95
N TYR A 172 -29.32 -13.43 -3.01
CA TYR A 172 -28.83 -12.56 -1.93
C TYR A 172 -27.38 -12.85 -1.48
N ASN A 173 -26.53 -13.33 -2.40
CA ASN A 173 -25.14 -13.65 -2.09
C ASN A 173 -24.19 -12.92 -3.04
N LEU A 174 -23.14 -12.30 -2.48
CA LEU A 174 -22.04 -11.76 -3.26
C LEU A 174 -21.22 -12.89 -3.88
N LYS A 175 -20.85 -12.73 -5.14
CA LYS A 175 -20.02 -13.69 -5.89
C LYS A 175 -18.86 -12.96 -6.53
N THR A 176 -17.72 -13.65 -6.62
CA THR A 176 -16.59 -13.19 -7.43
C THR A 176 -17.08 -12.93 -8.85
N PHE A 177 -16.79 -11.74 -9.36
CA PHE A 177 -17.09 -11.35 -10.73
C PHE A 177 -15.81 -10.94 -11.45
N ILE A 178 -15.69 -11.37 -12.70
CA ILE A 178 -14.54 -11.13 -13.55
C ILE A 178 -15.06 -10.73 -14.93
N VAL A 179 -14.55 -9.61 -15.42
CA VAL A 179 -14.85 -9.08 -16.74
C VAL A 179 -13.56 -9.02 -17.53
N ARG A 180 -13.53 -9.69 -18.69
CA ARG A 180 -12.45 -9.55 -19.67
C ARG A 180 -12.95 -8.77 -20.89
N LEU A 181 -12.27 -7.69 -21.21
CA LEU A 181 -12.56 -6.82 -22.34
C LEU A 181 -11.39 -6.81 -23.33
N ASN A 182 -11.68 -6.61 -24.61
CA ASN A 182 -10.64 -6.36 -25.62
C ASN A 182 -10.12 -4.91 -25.51
N ALA A 183 -9.18 -4.56 -26.40
CA ALA A 183 -8.60 -3.23 -26.46
C ALA A 183 -9.60 -2.09 -26.77
N GLN A 184 -10.79 -2.42 -27.28
CA GLN A 184 -11.86 -1.48 -27.63
C GLN A 184 -12.94 -1.37 -26.54
N GLY A 185 -12.80 -2.13 -25.45
CA GLY A 185 -13.80 -2.21 -24.38
C GLY A 185 -14.95 -3.17 -24.67
N ASP A 186 -14.89 -3.96 -25.75
CA ASP A 186 -15.91 -4.98 -26.02
C ASP A 186 -15.69 -6.20 -25.12
N THR A 187 -16.80 -6.79 -24.69
CA THR A 187 -16.78 -7.95 -23.82
C THR A 187 -16.26 -9.19 -24.55
N VAL A 188 -15.13 -9.72 -24.09
CA VAL A 188 -14.63 -11.04 -24.54
C VAL A 188 -15.36 -12.13 -23.77
N TRP A 189 -15.42 -12.03 -22.44
CA TRP A 189 -16.26 -12.86 -21.59
C TRP A 189 -16.47 -12.22 -20.22
N THR A 190 -17.55 -12.63 -19.56
CA THR A 190 -17.73 -12.43 -18.12
C THR A 190 -17.86 -13.79 -17.43
N LYS A 191 -17.34 -13.86 -16.21
CA LYS A 191 -17.39 -15.08 -15.39
C LYS A 191 -17.64 -14.75 -13.94
N SER A 192 -18.38 -15.65 -13.31
CA SER A 192 -18.73 -15.55 -11.92
C SER A 192 -18.36 -16.84 -11.19
N TYR A 193 -17.88 -16.71 -9.95
CA TYR A 193 -17.51 -17.85 -9.12
C TYR A 193 -18.02 -17.67 -7.69
N GLY A 194 -18.46 -18.77 -7.09
CA GLY A 194 -18.91 -18.77 -5.70
C GLY A 194 -19.47 -20.10 -5.23
N SER A 195 -19.78 -20.19 -3.94
CA SER A 195 -20.52 -21.32 -3.36
C SER A 195 -22.01 -21.04 -3.45
N ASN A 196 -22.88 -22.05 -3.32
CA ASN A 196 -24.32 -21.81 -3.35
C ASN A 196 -24.87 -21.12 -2.09
N SER A 197 -24.14 -21.15 -0.97
CA SER A 197 -24.65 -20.79 0.36
C SER A 197 -23.84 -19.73 1.12
N GLY A 198 -22.85 -19.09 0.50
CA GLY A 198 -22.10 -18.01 1.14
C GLY A 198 -21.69 -16.89 0.21
N GLN A 199 -21.06 -15.87 0.77
CA GLN A 199 -20.58 -14.69 0.07
C GLN A 199 -19.12 -14.88 -0.30
N GLN A 200 -18.76 -14.44 -1.51
CA GLN A 200 -17.40 -14.41 -2.01
C GLN A 200 -17.15 -13.07 -2.69
N CYS A 201 -16.13 -12.37 -2.22
CA CYS A 201 -15.70 -11.11 -2.76
C CYS A 201 -14.22 -11.18 -3.04
N VAL A 202 -13.77 -10.69 -4.20
CA VAL A 202 -12.34 -10.51 -4.49
C VAL A 202 -12.03 -9.03 -4.57
N TYR A 203 -10.87 -8.64 -4.06
CA TYR A 203 -10.42 -7.26 -3.95
C TYR A 203 -9.10 -7.03 -4.68
N SER A 204 -8.35 -8.10 -4.97
CA SER A 204 -7.04 -8.03 -5.60
C SER A 204 -6.93 -8.95 -6.81
N LEU A 205 -6.11 -8.51 -7.76
CA LEU A 205 -5.79 -9.19 -9.00
C LEU A 205 -4.27 -9.20 -9.18
N TYR A 206 -3.73 -10.38 -9.48
CA TYR A 206 -2.40 -10.55 -10.05
C TYR A 206 -2.49 -11.37 -11.33
N ILE A 207 -1.93 -10.84 -12.43
CA ILE A 207 -1.81 -11.53 -13.72
C ILE A 207 -0.34 -11.84 -13.90
N SER A 208 0.01 -13.11 -14.00
CA SER A 208 1.39 -13.53 -14.23
C SER A 208 1.80 -13.33 -15.69
N PRO A 209 3.11 -13.36 -16.01
CA PRO A 209 3.59 -13.19 -17.39
C PRO A 209 3.06 -14.21 -18.42
N ASN A 210 2.57 -15.37 -17.96
CA ASN A 210 1.93 -16.41 -18.77
C ASN A 210 0.38 -16.32 -18.75
N ASP A 211 -0.17 -15.19 -18.31
CA ASP A 211 -1.61 -14.91 -18.18
C ASP A 211 -2.36 -15.87 -17.23
N GLU A 212 -1.68 -16.47 -16.24
CA GLU A 212 -2.39 -17.09 -15.11
C GLU A 212 -2.92 -15.99 -14.19
N ILE A 213 -4.15 -16.18 -13.72
CA ILE A 213 -4.90 -15.16 -12.99
C ILE A 213 -5.00 -15.60 -11.53
N TYR A 214 -4.56 -14.75 -10.62
CA TYR A 214 -4.66 -14.95 -9.18
C TYR A 214 -5.56 -13.88 -8.57
N LEU A 215 -6.57 -14.32 -7.82
CA LEU A 215 -7.56 -13.43 -7.19
C LEU A 215 -7.50 -13.60 -5.68
N GLY A 216 -7.40 -12.48 -4.97
CA GLY A 216 -7.41 -12.45 -3.52
C GLY A 216 -8.69 -11.82 -2.99
N GLY A 217 -9.26 -12.42 -1.95
CA GLY A 217 -10.57 -12.03 -1.45
C GLY A 217 -10.92 -12.59 -0.08
N THR A 218 -12.23 -12.70 0.16
CA THR A 218 -12.84 -13.28 1.37
C THR A 218 -13.96 -14.25 1.02
N THR A 219 -14.31 -15.12 1.96
CA THR A 219 -15.47 -16.02 1.86
C THR A 219 -16.13 -16.26 3.21
N THR A 220 -17.46 -16.23 3.26
CA THR A 220 -18.21 -16.55 4.49
C THR A 220 -18.46 -18.05 4.69
N THR A 221 -18.32 -18.87 3.64
CA THR A 221 -18.60 -20.32 3.73
C THR A 221 -17.59 -21.06 4.60
N SER A 222 -16.36 -20.56 4.67
CA SER A 222 -15.28 -21.19 5.44
C SER A 222 -14.46 -20.23 6.27
N GLY A 223 -14.67 -18.91 6.07
CA GLY A 223 -13.81 -17.92 6.68
C GLY A 223 -12.44 -17.82 6.05
N GLY A 224 -11.69 -16.82 6.52
CA GLY A 224 -10.30 -16.57 6.18
C GLY A 224 -10.03 -15.91 4.82
N LEU A 225 -8.74 -15.80 4.51
CA LEU A 225 -8.16 -15.27 3.29
C LEU A 225 -8.44 -16.21 2.10
N LEU A 226 -9.20 -15.78 1.11
CA LEU A 226 -9.49 -16.57 -0.10
C LEU A 226 -8.51 -16.24 -1.22
N LEU A 227 -7.74 -17.24 -1.68
CA LEU A 227 -6.94 -17.17 -2.90
C LEU A 227 -7.52 -18.10 -3.97
N MET A 228 -7.72 -17.58 -5.18
CA MET A 228 -8.19 -18.35 -6.33
C MET A 228 -7.16 -18.27 -7.45
N LYS A 229 -6.89 -19.40 -8.12
CA LYS A 229 -6.08 -19.45 -9.34
C LYS A 229 -6.96 -19.85 -10.52
N LEU A 230 -6.90 -19.09 -11.60
CA LEU A 230 -7.56 -19.36 -12.87
C LEU A 230 -6.51 -19.39 -13.99
N ASN A 231 -6.78 -20.11 -15.07
CA ASN A 231 -5.98 -20.00 -16.28
C ASN A 231 -6.34 -18.73 -17.08
N SER A 232 -5.62 -18.45 -18.17
CA SER A 232 -5.82 -17.28 -19.04
C SER A 232 -7.21 -17.17 -19.67
N ASN A 233 -7.90 -18.30 -19.84
CA ASN A 233 -9.28 -18.33 -20.31
C ASN A 233 -10.28 -18.06 -19.18
N GLY A 234 -9.81 -17.79 -17.95
CA GLY A 234 -10.60 -17.61 -16.74
C GLY A 234 -11.24 -18.91 -16.26
N THR A 235 -10.67 -20.09 -16.50
CA THR A 235 -11.18 -21.35 -15.90
C THR A 235 -10.50 -21.57 -14.56
N LEU A 236 -11.30 -21.80 -13.51
CA LEU A 236 -10.81 -22.06 -12.15
C LEU A 236 -9.96 -23.33 -12.11
N ALA A 237 -8.70 -23.18 -11.72
CA ALA A 237 -7.78 -24.29 -11.48
C ALA A 237 -7.93 -24.80 -10.04
N TRP A 238 -7.84 -23.90 -9.07
CA TRP A 238 -8.05 -24.20 -7.66
C TRP A 238 -8.43 -22.94 -6.87
N ALA A 239 -8.98 -23.15 -5.68
CA ALA A 239 -9.17 -22.10 -4.69
C ALA A 239 -8.82 -22.63 -3.30
N LYS A 240 -8.20 -21.78 -2.49
CA LYS A 240 -7.71 -22.13 -1.16
C LYS A 240 -8.04 -21.03 -0.18
N THR A 241 -8.26 -21.42 1.07
CA THR A 241 -8.40 -20.47 2.17
C THR A 241 -7.28 -20.63 3.19
N TYR A 242 -6.83 -19.50 3.72
CA TYR A 242 -5.80 -19.38 4.75
C TYR A 242 -6.35 -18.55 5.91
N VAL A 243 -5.74 -18.67 7.08
CA VAL A 243 -5.94 -17.79 8.25
C VAL A 243 -7.43 -17.65 8.65
N ALA A 244 -8.00 -18.73 9.18
CA ALA A 244 -9.39 -18.79 9.68
C ALA A 244 -9.50 -18.22 11.11
N PRO A 245 -10.67 -17.68 11.55
CA PRO A 245 -12.00 -17.84 10.96
C PRO A 245 -12.46 -16.72 10.03
N ALA A 246 -11.77 -15.59 9.92
CA ALA A 246 -12.19 -14.50 9.03
C ALA A 246 -11.01 -13.65 8.58
N GLY A 247 -11.09 -13.13 7.35
CA GLY A 247 -10.05 -12.29 6.77
C GLY A 247 -10.35 -11.95 5.31
N LYS A 248 -9.53 -11.08 4.73
CA LYS A 248 -9.58 -10.71 3.32
C LYS A 248 -8.19 -10.42 2.78
N ILE A 249 -7.88 -10.93 1.59
CA ILE A 249 -6.69 -10.54 0.83
C ILE A 249 -7.02 -9.27 0.04
N LEU A 250 -6.26 -8.22 0.29
CA LEU A 250 -6.43 -6.90 -0.33
C LEU A 250 -5.33 -6.60 -1.36
N LYS A 251 -4.19 -7.30 -1.31
CA LYS A 251 -3.12 -7.22 -2.29
C LYS A 251 -2.48 -8.59 -2.51
N ILE A 252 -2.15 -8.90 -3.77
CA ILE A 252 -1.28 -10.02 -4.13
C ILE A 252 -0.05 -9.42 -4.81
N LEU A 253 1.13 -9.81 -4.33
CA LEU A 253 2.42 -9.41 -4.90
C LEU A 253 3.21 -10.67 -5.22
N GLN A 254 3.88 -10.71 -6.37
CA GLN A 254 4.82 -11.78 -6.69
C GLN A 254 6.22 -11.41 -6.19
N LYS A 255 6.87 -12.35 -5.52
CA LYS A 255 8.27 -12.27 -5.08
C LYS A 255 9.25 -12.71 -6.17
N SER A 256 10.52 -12.35 -6.02
CA SER A 256 11.60 -12.72 -6.93
C SER A 256 11.76 -14.24 -7.09
N ASP A 257 11.47 -15.01 -6.04
CA ASP A 257 11.45 -16.47 -6.00
C ASP A 257 10.17 -17.09 -6.61
N GLN A 258 9.34 -16.28 -7.27
CA GLN A 258 8.05 -16.64 -7.87
C GLN A 258 6.93 -16.98 -6.89
N THR A 259 7.18 -16.94 -5.57
CA THR A 259 6.13 -17.12 -4.57
C THR A 259 5.18 -15.92 -4.55
N LEU A 260 3.98 -16.11 -4.02
CA LEU A 260 2.96 -15.07 -3.90
C LEU A 260 2.84 -14.63 -2.46
N LEU A 261 3.01 -13.34 -2.24
CA LEU A 261 2.75 -12.70 -0.97
C LEU A 261 1.32 -12.14 -0.97
N LEU A 262 0.50 -12.70 -0.09
CA LEU A 262 -0.88 -12.30 0.14
C LEU A 262 -0.89 -11.30 1.30
N CYS A 263 -1.30 -10.07 1.03
CA CYS A 263 -1.37 -9.01 2.03
C CYS A 263 -2.83 -8.64 2.29
N GLY A 264 -3.19 -8.43 3.54
CA GLY A 264 -4.54 -8.01 3.87
C GLY A 264 -4.79 -7.99 5.36
N GLN A 265 -6.00 -8.40 5.73
CA GLN A 265 -6.48 -8.33 7.10
C GLN A 265 -6.98 -9.70 7.54
N ALA A 266 -6.61 -10.11 8.75
CA ALA A 266 -7.16 -11.26 9.44
C ALA A 266 -7.92 -10.80 10.70
N ILE A 267 -8.95 -11.55 11.09
CA ILE A 267 -9.76 -11.25 12.27
C ILE A 267 -9.62 -12.40 13.25
N PHE A 268 -9.10 -12.09 14.44
CA PHE A 268 -8.94 -13.05 15.55
C PHE A 268 -9.63 -12.50 16.79
N ASN A 269 -10.54 -13.28 17.38
CA ASN A 269 -11.28 -12.86 18.59
C ASN A 269 -11.92 -11.46 18.45
N ASN A 270 -12.46 -11.15 17.27
CA ASN A 270 -13.03 -9.84 16.89
C ASN A 270 -12.03 -8.68 16.77
N ASP A 271 -10.73 -8.96 16.71
CA ASP A 271 -9.69 -7.94 16.52
C ASP A 271 -9.05 -8.07 15.13
N TYR A 272 -8.88 -6.93 14.45
CA TYR A 272 -8.30 -6.86 13.10
C TYR A 272 -6.79 -6.72 13.18
N ALA A 273 -6.08 -7.63 12.50
CA ALA A 273 -4.63 -7.57 12.33
C ALA A 273 -4.28 -7.48 10.85
N VAL A 274 -3.21 -6.73 10.55
CA VAL A 274 -2.56 -6.80 9.25
C VAL A 274 -1.90 -8.17 9.15
N THR A 275 -2.16 -8.89 8.07
CA THR A 275 -1.62 -10.24 7.85
C THR A 275 -0.86 -10.32 6.53
N LEU A 276 0.30 -10.97 6.57
CA LEU A 276 1.11 -11.32 5.42
C LEU A 276 1.24 -12.85 5.35
N THR A 277 0.80 -13.45 4.25
CA THR A 277 0.87 -14.89 4.02
C THR A 277 1.63 -15.17 2.74
N ASN A 278 2.77 -15.86 2.83
CA ASN A 278 3.54 -16.27 1.66
C ASN A 278 3.18 -17.69 1.23
N VAL A 279 2.93 -17.88 -0.06
CA VAL A 279 2.52 -19.16 -0.65
C VAL A 279 3.27 -19.45 -1.95
N ASP A 280 3.49 -20.72 -2.28
CA ASP A 280 3.99 -21.09 -3.60
C ASP A 280 2.91 -20.89 -4.71
N LEU A 281 3.29 -21.06 -5.98
CA LEU A 281 2.37 -20.94 -7.13
C LEU A 281 1.26 -22.01 -7.18
N ASN A 282 1.39 -23.08 -6.39
CA ASN A 282 0.35 -24.10 -6.18
C ASN A 282 -0.55 -23.74 -4.99
N GLY A 283 -0.27 -22.65 -4.26
CA GLY A 283 -0.95 -22.23 -3.05
C GLY A 283 -0.59 -23.05 -1.81
N THR A 284 0.59 -23.66 -1.75
CA THR A 284 1.11 -24.26 -0.52
C THR A 284 1.57 -23.13 0.39
N LEU A 285 1.14 -23.15 1.66
CA LEU A 285 1.58 -22.18 2.65
C LEU A 285 3.08 -22.36 2.95
N LEU A 286 3.84 -21.28 2.88
CA LEU A 286 5.26 -21.24 3.27
C LEU A 286 5.43 -20.62 4.66
N TRP A 287 4.82 -19.45 4.89
CA TRP A 287 4.76 -18.81 6.19
C TRP A 287 3.59 -17.83 6.26
N SER A 288 3.12 -17.52 7.47
CA SER A 288 2.16 -16.45 7.73
C SER A 288 2.54 -15.68 8.97
N LYS A 289 2.36 -14.37 8.92
CA LYS A 289 2.69 -13.43 10.01
C LYS A 289 1.60 -12.40 10.15
N ASP A 290 1.28 -12.06 11.39
CA ASP A 290 0.38 -10.97 11.73
C ASP A 290 1.14 -9.85 12.42
N TYR A 291 0.68 -8.63 12.21
CA TYR A 291 1.29 -7.41 12.71
C TYR A 291 0.27 -6.60 13.49
N LYS A 292 0.68 -6.16 14.68
CA LYS A 292 -0.07 -5.29 15.56
C LYS A 292 0.79 -4.14 16.07
N VAL A 293 0.33 -2.90 16.03
CA VAL A 293 0.93 -1.78 16.77
C VAL A 293 1.02 -2.13 18.27
N GLU A 294 2.19 -1.89 18.86
CA GLU A 294 2.44 -2.17 20.28
C GLU A 294 1.62 -1.24 21.20
N ASN A 295 1.19 -1.76 22.35
CA ASN A 295 0.48 -1.00 23.39
C ASN A 295 -0.83 -0.36 22.92
N THR A 296 -1.46 -0.93 21.89
CA THR A 296 -2.80 -0.58 21.45
C THR A 296 -3.68 -1.82 21.47
N ASP A 297 -4.85 -1.73 22.11
CA ASP A 297 -5.94 -2.71 21.95
C ASP A 297 -6.74 -2.47 20.66
N ASN A 298 -6.14 -1.77 19.69
CA ASN A 298 -6.85 -1.18 18.57
C ASN A 298 -6.75 -2.01 17.29
N GLU A 299 -7.86 -2.01 16.56
CA GLU A 299 -8.00 -2.63 15.25
C GLU A 299 -7.04 -2.02 14.22
N GLN A 300 -6.43 -2.89 13.40
CA GLN A 300 -5.51 -2.50 12.34
C GLN A 300 -5.97 -2.93 10.96
N PHE A 301 -5.86 -1.99 10.03
CA PHE A 301 -6.37 -2.11 8.69
C PHE A 301 -5.22 -1.92 7.69
N PHE A 302 -4.96 -2.95 6.90
CA PHE A 302 -4.13 -2.88 5.70
C PHE A 302 -4.88 -2.17 4.57
N GLU A 303 -4.17 -1.38 3.75
CA GLU A 303 -4.74 -0.72 2.55
C GLU A 303 -3.96 -1.04 1.26
N ASP A 304 -2.66 -0.77 1.20
CA ASP A 304 -1.85 -1.03 0.00
C ASP A 304 -0.42 -1.45 0.37
N ALA A 305 0.27 -2.06 -0.60
CA ALA A 305 1.68 -2.42 -0.49
C ALA A 305 2.35 -2.52 -1.86
N PHE A 306 3.67 -2.33 -1.87
CA PHE A 306 4.54 -2.66 -2.99
C PHE A 306 5.76 -3.44 -2.51
N ILE A 307 6.29 -4.29 -3.39
CA ILE A 307 7.49 -5.08 -3.14
C ILE A 307 8.62 -4.60 -4.05
N THR A 308 9.83 -4.52 -3.51
CA THR A 308 11.04 -4.15 -4.25
C THR A 308 11.67 -5.35 -4.94
N ALA A 309 12.66 -5.10 -5.81
CA ALA A 309 13.43 -6.16 -6.46
C ALA A 309 14.18 -7.10 -5.50
N ASN A 310 14.45 -6.67 -4.26
CA ASN A 310 15.10 -7.48 -3.22
C ASN A 310 14.08 -8.15 -2.28
N ASP A 311 12.80 -8.20 -2.68
CA ASP A 311 11.68 -8.71 -1.90
C ASP A 311 11.40 -7.98 -0.58
N GLU A 312 11.99 -6.80 -0.35
CA GLU A 312 11.57 -5.93 0.76
C GLU A 312 10.17 -5.37 0.46
N LEU A 313 9.30 -5.39 1.47
CA LEU A 313 7.91 -4.93 1.35
C LEU A 313 7.77 -3.56 2.02
N TYR A 314 7.05 -2.66 1.35
CA TYR A 314 6.52 -1.45 1.96
C TYR A 314 5.00 -1.53 1.95
N LEU A 315 4.37 -1.30 3.09
CA LEU A 315 2.92 -1.33 3.21
C LEU A 315 2.39 -0.15 4.01
N THR A 316 1.11 0.15 3.79
CA THR A 316 0.39 1.21 4.48
C THR A 316 -0.93 0.71 5.03
N GLY A 317 -1.43 1.43 6.03
CA GLY A 317 -2.74 1.20 6.59
C GLY A 317 -3.12 2.29 7.58
N TYR A 318 -4.03 1.94 8.47
CA TYR A 318 -4.35 2.72 9.63
C TYR A 318 -4.71 1.84 10.82
N TYR A 319 -4.64 2.41 12.01
CA TYR A 319 -5.18 1.80 13.21
C TYR A 319 -6.15 2.79 13.87
N TYR A 320 -7.16 2.27 14.56
CA TYR A 320 -8.03 3.12 15.36
C TYR A 320 -7.29 3.55 16.63
N ASP A 321 -7.49 4.74 17.20
CA ASP A 321 -6.86 5.11 18.48
C ASP A 321 -7.92 5.48 19.52
N GLU A 322 -8.24 4.53 20.41
CA GLU A 322 -9.24 4.72 21.48
C GLU A 322 -8.69 5.42 22.73
N VAL A 323 -7.37 5.44 22.94
CA VAL A 323 -6.77 5.83 24.23
C VAL A 323 -6.96 7.32 24.52
N ASN A 324 -7.19 8.14 23.49
CA ASN A 324 -7.48 9.56 23.62
C ASN A 324 -8.98 9.84 23.49
N TYR A 325 -9.74 9.64 24.57
CA TYR A 325 -11.18 9.98 24.67
C TYR A 325 -11.54 11.42 24.27
N ILE A 326 -10.56 12.31 24.23
CA ILE A 326 -10.74 13.71 23.83
C ILE A 326 -10.76 13.85 22.29
N THR A 327 -10.15 12.91 21.55
CA THR A 327 -10.04 12.94 20.09
C THR A 327 -9.81 11.52 19.49
N PRO A 328 -10.85 10.67 19.42
CA PRO A 328 -10.80 9.37 18.76
C PRO A 328 -10.72 9.49 17.23
N GLY A 329 -10.02 8.57 16.56
CA GLY A 329 -10.02 8.48 15.09
C GLY A 329 -8.88 7.67 14.48
N ASN A 330 -8.97 7.42 13.18
CA ASN A 330 -7.99 6.63 12.43
C ASN A 330 -6.61 7.31 12.42
N LYS A 331 -5.56 6.51 12.60
CA LYS A 331 -4.15 6.95 12.58
C LYS A 331 -3.41 6.21 11.47
N PRO A 332 -2.93 6.92 10.45
CA PRO A 332 -2.27 6.28 9.33
C PRO A 332 -0.86 5.86 9.72
N PHE A 333 -0.46 4.67 9.26
CA PHE A 333 0.89 4.15 9.45
C PHE A 333 1.42 3.59 8.12
N PHE A 334 2.73 3.48 8.05
CA PHE A 334 3.39 2.71 7.01
C PHE A 334 4.61 1.99 7.60
N MET A 335 4.94 0.84 7.03
CA MET A 335 6.01 0.00 7.55
C MET A 335 6.76 -0.67 6.43
N LYS A 336 8.00 -1.05 6.74
CA LYS A 336 8.88 -1.81 5.86
C LYS A 336 9.21 -3.15 6.50
N THR A 337 9.21 -4.21 5.71
CA THR A 337 9.70 -5.53 6.10
C THR A 337 10.82 -6.02 5.20
N ASP A 338 11.59 -6.99 5.69
CA ASP A 338 12.46 -7.82 4.85
C ASP A 338 11.65 -8.83 4.00
N ALA A 339 12.36 -9.60 3.17
CA ALA A 339 11.79 -10.64 2.29
C ALA A 339 11.13 -11.82 3.01
N SER A 340 11.41 -11.99 4.31
CA SER A 340 10.79 -12.98 5.17
C SER A 340 9.62 -12.40 5.96
N GLY A 341 9.28 -11.12 5.78
CA GLY A 341 8.25 -10.42 6.54
C GLY A 341 8.71 -10.01 7.94
N ASN A 342 10.00 -9.87 8.23
CA ASN A 342 10.43 -9.28 9.51
C ASN A 342 10.34 -7.75 9.45
N VAL A 343 9.75 -7.11 10.44
CA VAL A 343 9.67 -5.65 10.51
C VAL A 343 11.07 -5.06 10.59
N LEU A 344 11.43 -4.20 9.63
CA LEU A 344 12.67 -3.44 9.65
C LEU A 344 12.47 -2.09 10.33
N TRP A 345 11.36 -1.44 10.03
CA TRP A 345 10.91 -0.23 10.72
C TRP A 345 9.43 0.04 10.41
N SER A 346 8.82 0.87 11.24
CA SER A 346 7.43 1.32 11.10
C SER A 346 7.28 2.74 11.60
N LYS A 347 6.43 3.50 10.93
CA LYS A 347 6.23 4.93 11.16
C LYS A 347 4.75 5.27 11.10
N ARG A 348 4.37 6.31 11.82
CA ARG A 348 3.01 6.84 11.85
C ARG A 348 3.01 8.37 11.75
N TYR A 349 1.93 8.91 11.22
CA TYR A 349 1.67 10.35 11.25
C TYR A 349 0.82 10.68 12.48
N THR A 350 1.40 11.39 13.44
CA THR A 350 0.76 11.63 14.76
C THR A 350 -0.06 12.90 14.83
N ASP A 351 0.27 13.89 14.01
CA ASP A 351 -0.25 15.25 14.18
C ASP A 351 -1.76 15.35 13.87
N TYR A 352 -2.32 14.37 13.15
CA TYR A 352 -3.71 14.39 12.70
C TYR A 352 -4.35 13.00 12.59
N TYR A 353 -5.63 12.98 12.22
CA TYR A 353 -6.39 11.77 11.91
C TYR A 353 -6.38 11.50 10.41
N GLY A 354 -6.57 10.25 10.03
CA GLY A 354 -6.56 9.87 8.64
C GLY A 354 -6.22 8.42 8.42
N GLU A 355 -6.04 8.10 7.14
CA GLU A 355 -5.81 6.74 6.67
C GLU A 355 -4.71 6.77 5.63
N GLY A 356 -3.73 5.88 5.72
CA GLY A 356 -2.74 5.71 4.66
C GLY A 356 -3.31 4.72 3.67
N ARG A 357 -3.73 5.19 2.49
CA ARG A 357 -4.49 4.41 1.49
C ARG A 357 -3.63 3.87 0.36
N VAL A 358 -2.60 4.62 -0.04
CA VAL A 358 -1.80 4.33 -1.23
C VAL A 358 -0.32 4.37 -0.88
N ILE A 359 0.43 3.38 -1.35
CA ILE A 359 1.88 3.36 -1.24
C ILE A 359 2.50 2.75 -2.49
N LYS A 360 3.42 3.47 -3.15
CA LYS A 360 4.07 3.04 -4.40
C LYS A 360 5.57 3.30 -4.34
N GLU A 361 6.33 2.46 -5.05
CA GLU A 361 7.72 2.79 -5.37
C GLU A 361 7.73 4.01 -6.30
N HIS A 362 8.50 5.03 -5.94
CA HIS A 362 8.60 6.23 -6.77
C HIS A 362 9.63 5.99 -7.90
N PRO A 363 9.34 6.35 -9.18
CA PRO A 363 10.25 6.08 -10.30
C PRO A 363 11.65 6.70 -10.18
N ASN A 364 11.75 7.85 -9.51
CA ASN A 364 13.04 8.50 -9.19
C ASN A 364 13.71 7.96 -7.91
N GLY A 365 13.25 6.82 -7.39
CA GLY A 365 13.62 6.29 -6.09
C GLY A 365 12.82 6.92 -4.94
N GLY A 366 12.70 6.17 -3.84
CA GLY A 366 11.88 6.56 -2.70
C GLY A 366 10.50 5.94 -2.69
N ILE A 367 9.66 6.49 -1.83
CA ILE A 367 8.31 6.03 -1.52
C ILE A 367 7.35 7.16 -1.84
N LEU A 368 6.34 6.90 -2.67
CA LEU A 368 5.13 7.71 -2.69
C LEU A 368 4.16 7.12 -1.67
N TRP A 369 3.70 7.94 -0.74
CA TRP A 369 2.73 7.54 0.27
C TRP A 369 1.60 8.56 0.34
N GLY A 370 0.35 8.13 0.35
CA GLY A 370 -0.79 9.03 0.36
C GLY A 370 -2.02 8.41 0.97
N GLY A 371 -3.04 9.25 1.17
CA GLY A 371 -4.21 8.84 1.90
C GLY A 371 -5.17 9.97 2.19
N ILE A 372 -5.95 9.77 3.25
CA ILE A 372 -6.98 10.69 3.70
C ILE A 372 -6.50 11.35 4.99
N HIS A 373 -6.79 12.63 5.13
CA HIS A 373 -6.49 13.44 6.29
C HIS A 373 -7.77 14.09 6.81
N MET A 374 -7.97 14.04 8.12
CA MET A 374 -9.07 14.70 8.81
C MET A 374 -8.51 15.75 9.77
N GLN A 375 -8.93 17.01 9.60
CA GLN A 375 -8.43 18.13 10.40
C GLN A 375 -8.92 18.06 11.87
N ASN A 376 -8.03 18.34 12.83
CA ASN A 376 -8.30 18.26 14.27
C ASN A 376 -9.54 19.07 14.72
N ALA A 377 -10.28 18.46 15.65
CA ALA A 377 -11.50 18.98 16.26
C ALA A 377 -11.19 19.88 17.46
N PHE A 378 -11.59 21.15 17.38
CA PHE A 378 -11.92 21.94 18.57
C PHE A 378 -13.42 22.28 18.64
N THR A 379 -14.25 21.74 17.74
CA THR A 379 -15.67 22.05 17.67
C THR A 379 -16.53 20.81 17.40
N PRO A 380 -17.44 20.42 18.31
CA PRO A 380 -18.22 19.17 18.22
C PRO A 380 -19.41 19.18 17.25
N TYR A 381 -19.57 20.20 16.39
CA TYR A 381 -20.85 20.45 15.70
C TYR A 381 -20.87 20.27 14.17
N TRP A 382 -19.78 19.90 13.49
CA TRP A 382 -19.81 19.75 12.03
C TRP A 382 -18.86 18.66 11.53
N PRO A 383 -19.29 17.78 10.59
CA PRO A 383 -18.37 16.87 9.92
C PRO A 383 -17.43 17.71 9.02
N LYS A 384 -16.18 17.89 9.47
CA LYS A 384 -15.14 18.48 8.62
C LYS A 384 -14.70 17.48 7.57
N GLN A 385 -14.41 18.02 6.39
CA GLN A 385 -14.22 17.31 5.13
C GLN A 385 -12.88 16.56 5.16
N PRO A 386 -12.83 15.24 4.94
CA PRO A 386 -11.58 14.53 4.70
C PRO A 386 -10.92 15.04 3.42
N GLU A 387 -9.60 15.20 3.49
CA GLU A 387 -8.76 15.77 2.45
C GLU A 387 -7.77 14.71 1.94
N ILE A 388 -7.46 14.73 0.65
CA ILE A 388 -6.43 13.84 0.09
C ILE A 388 -5.06 14.45 0.32
N TRP A 389 -4.08 13.63 0.69
CA TRP A 389 -2.69 14.05 0.79
C TRP A 389 -1.74 13.00 0.24
N TRP A 390 -0.54 13.43 -0.13
CA TRP A 390 0.59 12.56 -0.40
C TRP A 390 1.92 13.17 0.00
N SER A 391 2.90 12.30 0.16
CA SER A 391 4.27 12.57 0.50
C SER A 391 5.16 11.73 -0.41
N HIS A 392 6.17 12.38 -1.00
CA HIS A 392 7.31 11.68 -1.58
C HIS A 392 8.44 11.68 -0.54
N MET A 393 8.95 10.49 -0.24
CA MET A 393 9.99 10.26 0.76
C MET A 393 11.13 9.44 0.17
N ASN A 394 12.27 9.43 0.84
CA ASN A 394 13.34 8.47 0.58
C ASN A 394 12.96 7.05 1.06
N ASN A 395 13.82 6.06 0.77
CA ASN A 395 13.60 4.65 1.15
C ASN A 395 13.64 4.40 2.67
N SER A 396 14.17 5.34 3.47
CA SER A 396 14.09 5.24 4.93
C SER A 396 12.75 5.73 5.47
N GLY A 397 11.87 6.28 4.61
CA GLY A 397 10.59 6.86 5.02
C GLY A 397 10.74 8.07 5.93
N SER A 398 11.88 8.78 5.86
CA SER A 398 12.18 9.87 6.80
C SER A 398 11.41 11.12 6.42
N ASN A 399 10.62 11.62 7.36
CA ASN A 399 9.90 12.89 7.28
C ASN A 399 9.72 13.42 8.72
N PRO A 400 9.97 14.71 9.00
CA PRO A 400 9.82 15.28 10.34
C PRO A 400 8.42 15.13 10.95
N CYS A 401 7.40 14.97 10.11
CA CYS A 401 6.03 14.77 10.54
C CYS A 401 5.68 13.31 10.88
N PHE A 402 6.60 12.37 10.68
CA PHE A 402 6.39 10.98 11.07
C PHE A 402 7.19 10.64 12.31
N THR A 403 6.53 9.94 13.22
CA THR A 403 7.18 9.35 14.40
C THR A 403 7.28 7.85 14.20
N SER A 404 8.29 7.23 14.81
CA SER A 404 8.37 5.77 14.87
C SER A 404 7.19 5.22 15.67
N CYS A 405 6.66 4.09 15.23
CA CYS A 405 5.77 3.26 16.03
C CYS A 405 6.30 1.84 16.04
N ASN A 406 6.12 1.11 17.12
CA ASN A 406 6.53 -0.29 17.19
C ASN A 406 5.44 -1.18 16.64
N MET A 407 5.80 -2.12 15.77
CA MET A 407 4.92 -3.18 15.29
C MET A 407 5.35 -4.50 15.93
N LEU A 408 4.48 -5.06 16.75
CA LEU A 408 4.55 -6.44 17.20
C LEU A 408 4.26 -7.36 16.02
N GLN A 409 5.19 -8.27 15.76
CA GLN A 409 5.06 -9.29 14.74
C GLN A 409 4.92 -10.65 15.41
N THR A 410 3.94 -11.44 14.97
CA THR A 410 3.73 -12.80 15.44
C THR A 410 3.62 -13.77 14.28
N ASN A 411 4.27 -14.93 14.40
CA ASN A 411 4.07 -16.02 13.46
C ASN A 411 2.70 -16.65 13.70
N THR A 412 1.94 -16.85 12.64
CA THR A 412 0.55 -17.28 12.72
C THR A 412 0.38 -18.69 12.20
N LEU A 413 -0.04 -19.59 13.10
CA LEU A 413 -0.39 -20.95 12.71
C LEU A 413 -1.60 -20.91 11.79
N THR A 414 -1.40 -21.41 10.57
CA THR A 414 -2.38 -21.27 9.51
C THR A 414 -2.67 -22.64 8.91
N SER A 415 -3.94 -23.02 8.88
CA SER A 415 -4.38 -24.20 8.14
C SER A 415 -4.76 -23.81 6.71
N VAL A 416 -4.44 -24.68 5.76
CA VAL A 416 -4.82 -24.52 4.36
C VAL A 416 -6.00 -25.44 4.09
N SER A 417 -7.06 -24.89 3.50
CA SER A 417 -8.21 -25.69 3.08
C SER A 417 -8.49 -25.47 1.59
N ASN A 418 -8.52 -26.55 0.82
CA ASN A 418 -8.97 -26.53 -0.57
C ASN A 418 -10.48 -26.29 -0.62
N LYS A 419 -10.91 -25.47 -1.56
CA LYS A 419 -12.31 -25.10 -1.74
C LYS A 419 -12.78 -25.38 -3.15
N PHE A 420 -14.03 -25.83 -3.21
CA PHE A 420 -14.76 -26.00 -4.46
C PHE A 420 -15.67 -24.79 -4.67
N PHE A 421 -15.61 -24.20 -5.86
CA PHE A 421 -16.47 -23.12 -6.28
C PHE A 421 -17.12 -23.48 -7.61
N THR A 422 -18.40 -23.15 -7.73
CA THR A 422 -19.16 -23.35 -8.96
C THR A 422 -19.01 -22.12 -9.84
N ARG A 423 -18.87 -22.36 -11.15
CA ARG A 423 -18.93 -21.29 -12.14
C ARG A 423 -20.39 -20.96 -12.43
N PHE A 424 -20.71 -19.67 -12.42
CA PHE A 424 -22.00 -19.14 -12.86
C PHE A 424 -21.82 -18.31 -14.13
N THR A 425 -22.93 -18.07 -14.84
CA THR A 425 -22.96 -17.12 -15.96
C THR A 425 -22.94 -15.71 -15.40
N GLY A 426 -22.01 -14.88 -15.89
CA GLY A 426 -21.97 -13.46 -15.59
C GLY A 426 -23.07 -12.71 -16.32
N TYR A 427 -23.60 -11.66 -15.71
CA TYR A 427 -24.55 -10.76 -16.38
C TYR A 427 -23.78 -9.67 -17.13
N VAL A 428 -24.32 -9.26 -18.27
CA VAL A 428 -23.78 -8.17 -19.07
C VAL A 428 -24.92 -7.22 -19.36
N THR A 429 -24.79 -6.01 -18.83
CA THR A 429 -25.44 -4.82 -19.34
C THR A 429 -24.35 -3.99 -20.00
N ASP A 430 -24.70 -3.20 -21.01
CA ASP A 430 -23.76 -2.25 -21.61
C ASP A 430 -24.49 -0.91 -21.67
N ASN A 431 -23.93 0.07 -20.96
CA ASN A 431 -24.50 1.40 -20.80
C ASN A 431 -23.42 2.43 -21.18
N PRO A 432 -23.83 3.62 -21.69
CA PRO A 432 -22.95 4.49 -22.45
C PRO A 432 -21.83 5.17 -21.63
N ILE A 433 -20.88 5.72 -22.39
CA ILE A 433 -19.60 6.34 -21.98
C ILE A 433 -19.76 7.35 -20.83
N PRO A 434 -18.91 7.29 -19.79
CA PRO A 434 -18.90 8.26 -18.69
C PRO A 434 -18.58 9.67 -19.20
N SER A 435 -19.37 10.65 -18.78
CA SER A 435 -19.04 12.06 -18.99
C SER A 435 -18.13 12.55 -17.88
N ALA A 436 -17.04 13.22 -18.23
CA ALA A 436 -16.15 13.86 -17.27
C ALA A 436 -16.20 15.38 -17.37
N THR A 437 -16.12 16.05 -16.23
CA THR A 437 -16.03 17.50 -16.13
C THR A 437 -14.80 17.91 -15.33
N ASN A 438 -14.18 19.03 -15.69
CA ASN A 438 -13.07 19.56 -14.90
C ASN A 438 -13.63 20.22 -13.63
N PHE A 439 -12.91 20.04 -12.52
CA PHE A 439 -13.18 20.77 -11.29
C PHE A 439 -11.90 21.36 -10.72
N LEU A 440 -12.07 22.36 -9.85
CA LEU A 440 -10.94 23.10 -9.31
C LEU A 440 -10.37 22.37 -8.09
N THR A 441 -9.07 22.11 -8.12
CA THR A 441 -8.33 21.52 -6.99
C THR A 441 -7.17 22.45 -6.58
N LEU A 442 -6.99 22.67 -5.29
CA LEU A 442 -5.91 23.51 -4.73
C LEU A 442 -4.89 22.66 -3.98
N LYS A 443 -3.61 22.94 -4.22
CA LYS A 443 -2.49 22.42 -3.45
C LYS A 443 -2.30 23.22 -2.17
N THR A 444 -2.14 22.53 -1.05
CA THR A 444 -1.81 23.13 0.24
C THR A 444 -0.71 22.36 0.95
N PRO A 445 0.27 23.04 1.54
CA PRO A 445 1.22 22.37 2.39
C PRO A 445 0.55 21.92 3.69
N LYS A 446 0.70 20.64 4.06
CA LYS A 446 0.19 20.08 5.33
C LYS A 446 1.25 19.94 6.41
N CYS A 447 2.51 19.79 5.99
CA CYS A 447 3.68 19.75 6.86
C CYS A 447 4.68 20.79 6.35
N ASN A 448 4.76 21.93 7.03
CA ASN A 448 5.78 22.96 6.82
C ASN A 448 6.88 22.84 7.88
N ALA A 449 7.40 21.62 8.08
CA ALA A 449 8.67 21.49 8.79
C ALA A 449 9.78 21.84 7.79
N PRO A 450 10.72 22.73 8.13
CA PRO A 450 11.91 22.89 7.31
C PRO A 450 12.56 21.52 7.13
N LEU A 451 12.90 21.25 5.89
CA LEU A 451 13.71 20.14 5.41
C LEU A 451 15.14 20.27 5.92
N ASN A 452 15.31 20.35 7.23
CA ASN A 452 16.60 20.06 7.80
C ASN A 452 16.78 18.57 7.54
N LEU A 453 17.60 18.27 6.55
CA LEU A 453 18.53 17.16 6.68
C LEU A 453 19.24 17.41 8.03
N GLU A 454 18.64 16.99 9.14
CA GLU A 454 19.48 16.30 10.08
C GLU A 454 19.92 15.08 9.31
N GLU A 455 21.11 15.20 8.71
CA GLU A 455 21.95 14.02 8.57
C GLU A 455 21.78 13.29 9.88
N SER A 456 21.25 12.06 9.84
CA SER A 456 21.59 11.14 10.91
C SER A 456 23.11 11.16 10.86
N GLU A 457 23.74 11.88 11.78
CA GLU A 457 25.18 11.83 11.97
C GLU A 457 25.51 10.34 11.85
N PRO A 458 26.33 9.94 10.84
CA PRO A 458 26.62 8.53 10.65
C PRO A 458 27.03 8.00 12.02
N PHE A 459 26.37 6.94 12.47
CA PHE A 459 26.69 6.36 13.77
C PHE A 459 28.19 6.03 13.77
N GLU A 460 29.00 6.91 14.37
CA GLU A 460 30.45 6.76 14.35
C GLU A 460 30.75 5.76 15.44
N PHE A 461 31.22 4.58 15.05
CA PHE A 461 31.81 3.61 15.95
C PHE A 461 33.29 3.56 15.59
N LYS A 462 34.14 4.22 16.39
CA LYS A 462 35.59 4.24 16.16
C LYS A 462 36.33 3.70 17.36
N ILE A 463 37.41 2.99 17.08
CA ILE A 463 38.37 2.49 18.05
C ILE A 463 39.60 3.38 17.93
N LEU A 464 39.97 4.09 19.00
CA LEU A 464 41.05 5.07 18.99
C LEU A 464 42.05 4.82 20.14
N PRO A 465 43.37 4.76 19.87
CA PRO A 465 43.98 4.72 18.54
C PRO A 465 43.72 3.36 17.84
N ASN A 466 43.82 3.35 16.51
CA ASN A 466 43.83 2.13 15.72
C ASN A 466 44.82 2.32 14.56
N PRO A 467 45.98 1.63 14.57
CA PRO A 467 46.40 0.57 15.48
C PRO A 467 46.61 1.02 16.95
N ASN A 468 46.59 0.07 17.90
CA ASN A 468 46.88 0.30 19.34
C ASN A 468 47.71 -0.84 19.97
N SER A 469 48.05 -0.72 21.25
CA SER A 469 48.82 -1.71 22.01
C SER A 469 47.95 -2.59 22.93
N GLY A 470 46.65 -2.75 22.62
CA GLY A 470 45.65 -3.31 23.55
C GLY A 470 44.94 -2.26 24.41
N LYS A 471 45.42 -1.00 24.37
CA LYS A 471 44.78 0.17 25.01
C LYS A 471 44.01 1.00 24.00
N PHE A 472 42.70 1.13 24.16
CA PHE A 472 41.86 1.89 23.24
C PHE A 472 40.64 2.52 23.93
N GLN A 473 40.09 3.53 23.28
CA GLN A 473 38.81 4.13 23.60
C GLN A 473 37.82 3.86 22.48
N LEU A 474 36.54 3.79 22.85
CA LEU A 474 35.44 3.66 21.91
C LEU A 474 34.74 5.01 21.82
N GLN A 475 34.69 5.54 20.60
CA GLN A 475 33.93 6.74 20.28
C GLN A 475 32.62 6.31 19.61
N LEU A 476 31.50 6.61 20.27
CA LEU A 476 30.14 6.46 19.75
C LEU A 476 29.52 7.85 19.53
N SER A 477 28.83 8.07 18.42
CA SER A 477 28.17 9.36 18.15
C SER A 477 26.86 9.60 18.93
N SER A 478 26.38 8.60 19.71
CA SER A 478 25.21 8.73 20.59
C SER A 478 25.38 7.88 21.86
N PRO A 479 24.92 8.34 23.05
CA PRO A 479 24.97 7.56 24.29
C PRO A 479 24.09 6.31 24.17
N TYR A 480 24.73 5.13 24.16
CA TYR A 480 24.06 3.84 24.02
C TYR A 480 24.42 2.93 25.18
N ASN A 481 23.45 2.33 25.85
CA ASN A 481 23.72 1.25 26.80
C ASN A 481 23.93 -0.04 26.01
N ALA A 482 25.19 -0.34 25.66
CA ALA A 482 25.54 -1.51 24.84
C ALA A 482 26.33 -2.54 25.64
N VAL A 483 26.16 -3.82 25.30
CA VAL A 483 27.15 -4.84 25.62
C VAL A 483 28.03 -5.03 24.39
N ILE A 484 29.33 -5.09 24.58
CA ILE A 484 30.34 -5.21 23.53
C ILE A 484 30.94 -6.62 23.58
N ARG A 485 31.12 -7.24 22.41
CA ARG A 485 31.84 -8.51 22.23
C ARG A 485 33.14 -8.29 21.47
N LEU A 486 34.24 -8.82 22.00
CA LEU A 486 35.56 -8.82 21.37
C LEU A 486 35.84 -10.20 20.75
N PHE A 487 36.27 -10.22 19.49
CA PHE A 487 36.63 -11.41 18.74
C PHE A 487 38.07 -11.33 18.23
N ASN A 488 38.74 -12.47 18.15
CA ASN A 488 39.89 -12.68 17.27
C ASN A 488 39.50 -13.60 16.10
N ALA A 489 40.46 -13.94 15.24
CA ALA A 489 40.22 -14.84 14.10
C ALA A 489 39.79 -16.28 14.49
N LEU A 490 39.87 -16.65 15.77
CA LEU A 490 39.50 -17.97 16.29
C LEU A 490 38.15 -17.97 17.02
N GLY A 491 37.55 -16.81 17.30
CA GLY A 491 36.24 -16.68 17.95
C GLY A 491 36.15 -15.56 18.98
N GLU A 492 35.08 -15.58 19.77
CA GLU A 492 34.82 -14.62 20.85
C GLU A 492 35.82 -14.83 22.00
N LEU A 493 36.41 -13.74 22.47
CA LEU A 493 37.36 -13.73 23.58
C LEU A 493 36.71 -13.25 24.88
N GLN A 494 35.94 -12.15 24.82
CA GLN A 494 35.37 -11.51 26.01
C GLN A 494 34.16 -10.63 25.67
N SER A 495 33.26 -10.48 26.64
CA SER A 495 32.13 -9.53 26.63
C SER A 495 32.27 -8.51 27.76
N PHE A 496 31.93 -7.24 27.51
CA PHE A 496 31.92 -6.18 28.53
C PHE A 496 30.90 -5.09 28.20
N THR A 497 30.44 -4.33 29.18
CA THR A 497 29.49 -3.22 28.98
C THR A 497 30.22 -1.97 28.46
N TYR A 498 29.61 -1.27 27.50
CA TYR A 498 30.10 0.02 27.05
C TYR A 498 29.94 1.07 28.14
N GLU A 499 31.02 1.81 28.40
CA GLU A 499 31.02 2.96 29.28
C GLU A 499 31.58 4.19 28.54
N PRO A 500 30.82 5.31 28.45
CA PRO A 500 31.28 6.51 27.77
C PRO A 500 32.56 7.08 28.40
N ASN A 501 33.50 7.52 27.57
CA ASN A 501 34.78 8.11 27.97
C ASN A 501 35.71 7.17 28.78
N THR A 502 35.44 5.86 28.76
CA THR A 502 36.30 4.86 29.41
C THR A 502 37.42 4.41 28.48
N SER A 503 38.64 4.32 29.01
CA SER A 503 39.76 3.67 28.33
C SER A 503 39.77 2.19 28.68
N TYR A 504 39.74 1.34 27.66
CA TYR A 504 39.92 -0.10 27.79
C TYR A 504 41.40 -0.43 27.69
N ASP A 505 41.86 -1.32 28.56
CA ASP A 505 43.25 -1.80 28.62
C ASP A 505 43.20 -3.32 28.73
N LEU A 506 43.35 -3.97 27.58
CA LEU A 506 43.24 -5.42 27.45
C LEU A 506 44.61 -5.99 27.09
N ASP A 507 45.01 -7.06 27.78
CA ASP A 507 46.24 -7.79 27.51
C ASP A 507 46.07 -8.67 26.26
N LEU A 508 46.15 -8.04 25.08
CA LEU A 508 45.97 -8.67 23.77
C LEU A 508 47.32 -8.87 23.08
N LEU A 509 47.48 -10.03 22.44
CA LEU A 509 48.63 -10.31 21.58
C LEU A 509 48.54 -9.49 20.28
N PRO A 510 49.67 -9.23 19.58
CA PRO A 510 49.64 -8.56 18.29
C PRO A 510 48.78 -9.33 17.27
N GLY A 511 47.85 -8.63 16.61
CA GLY A 511 46.87 -9.27 15.75
C GLY A 511 45.71 -8.38 15.29
N ILE A 512 44.79 -8.98 14.54
CA ILE A 512 43.56 -8.34 14.07
C ILE A 512 42.39 -8.81 14.94
N TYR A 513 41.62 -7.85 15.43
CA TYR A 513 40.49 -8.06 16.31
C TYR A 513 39.25 -7.34 15.79
N PHE A 514 38.09 -7.84 16.19
CA PHE A 514 36.78 -7.27 15.85
C PHE A 514 35.98 -6.99 17.12
N LEU A 515 35.37 -5.82 17.22
CA LEU A 515 34.43 -5.48 18.30
C LEU A 515 33.02 -5.36 17.73
N GLN A 516 32.07 -6.06 18.33
CA GLN A 516 30.65 -6.02 17.98
C GLN A 516 29.84 -5.34 19.08
N LEU A 517 28.94 -4.43 18.71
CA LEU A 517 27.95 -3.85 19.61
C LEU A 517 26.67 -4.69 19.61
N LEU A 518 26.37 -5.39 20.70
CA LEU A 518 25.14 -6.19 20.82
C LEU A 518 23.90 -5.31 20.82
N GLY A 519 22.87 -5.77 20.08
CA GLY A 519 21.67 -4.98 19.78
C GLY A 519 21.80 -4.13 18.52
N THR A 520 22.91 -4.26 17.76
CA THR A 520 23.13 -3.63 16.45
C THR A 520 23.84 -4.59 15.49
N ASP A 521 23.82 -4.30 14.19
CA ASP A 521 24.61 -5.03 13.18
C ASP A 521 26.03 -4.46 12.98
N ARG A 522 26.55 -3.66 13.93
CA ARG A 522 27.81 -2.93 13.79
C ARG A 522 29.00 -3.72 14.34
N ILE A 523 30.05 -3.83 13.52
CA ILE A 523 31.33 -4.46 13.85
C ILE A 523 32.46 -3.55 13.37
N GLU A 524 33.46 -3.32 14.23
CA GLU A 524 34.65 -2.55 13.88
C GLU A 524 35.93 -3.36 14.05
N LYS A 525 36.87 -3.14 13.12
CA LYS A 525 38.15 -3.84 13.09
C LYS A 525 39.23 -2.97 13.72
N PHE A 526 40.06 -3.54 14.59
CA PHE A 526 41.28 -2.89 15.04
C PHE A 526 42.49 -3.81 15.02
N ILE A 527 43.66 -3.18 15.03
CA ILE A 527 44.96 -3.84 14.97
C ILE A 527 45.70 -3.58 16.27
N VAL A 528 46.13 -4.66 16.93
CA VAL A 528 47.04 -4.61 18.08
C VAL A 528 48.47 -4.81 17.57
N GLN A 529 49.38 -3.91 17.94
CA GLN A 529 50.81 -3.92 17.55
C GLN A 529 51.74 -4.20 18.72
#